data_AF-A0A3D5I712-F1
#
_entry.id   AF-A0A3D5I712-F1
#
_cell.length_a   1.000
_cell.length_b   1.000
_cell.length_c   1.000
_cell.angle_alpha   90.00
_cell.angle_beta   90.00
_cell.angle_gamma   90.00
#
_symmetry.space_group_name_H-M   'P 1'
#
loop_
_entity.id
_entity.type
_entity.pdbx_description
1 polymer ?
#
loop_
_entity_poly.entity_id
_entity_poly.type
_entity_poly.pdbx_seq_one_letter_code
_entity_poly.pdbx_strand_id
1 'polypeptide(L)' 'MNIAHEIRSGITASSADAMITLDYEGRFLRRKLLKTDTGEAFLVELPETRSLSANDGFVLDDGR' A
#
# COMPACT_ATOMS: atom_id res chain seq x y z
N MET A 1 8.35 -9.73 -7.73
CA MET A 1 7.72 -9.26 -6.48
C MET A 1 7.85 -7.77 -6.50
N ASN A 2 6.71 -7.07 -6.56
CA ASN A 2 6.66 -5.64 -6.85
C ASN A 2 6.97 -4.81 -5.60
N ILE A 3 7.44 -3.59 -5.82
CA ILE A 3 7.83 -2.66 -4.76
C ILE A 3 6.99 -1.38 -4.87
N ALA A 4 6.46 -0.92 -3.75
CA ALA A 4 5.79 0.36 -3.61
C ALA A 4 6.72 1.38 -2.97
N HIS A 5 7.05 2.43 -3.71
CA HIS A 5 7.87 3.55 -3.21
C HIS A 5 7.05 4.81 -2.92
N GLU A 6 5.80 4.87 -3.41
CA GLU A 6 4.92 6.03 -3.30
C GLU A 6 3.53 5.62 -2.79
N ILE A 7 2.91 6.55 -2.07
CA ILE A 7 1.50 6.50 -1.69
C ILE A 7 0.77 7.63 -2.41
N ARG A 8 -0.37 7.32 -3.03
CA ARG A 8 -1.32 8.30 -3.57
C ARG A 8 -2.57 8.36 -2.72
N SER A 9 -3.03 9.58 -2.42
CA SER A 9 -4.28 9.81 -1.71
C SER A 9 -5.46 9.97 -2.68
N GLY A 10 -6.68 9.79 -2.16
CA GLY A 10 -7.91 9.93 -2.95
C GLY A 10 -8.21 8.73 -3.84
N ILE A 11 -7.63 7.58 -3.54
CA ILE A 11 -7.92 6.32 -4.23
C ILE A 11 -9.27 5.78 -3.75
N THR A 12 -10.02 5.22 -4.69
CA THR A 12 -11.31 4.57 -4.43
C THR A 12 -11.19 3.07 -4.71
N ALA A 13 -12.07 2.27 -4.11
CA ALA A 13 -12.08 0.82 -4.33
C ALA A 13 -12.31 0.44 -5.81
N SER A 14 -12.98 1.29 -6.60
CA SER A 14 -13.19 1.06 -8.03
C SER A 14 -12.00 1.43 -8.92
N SER A 15 -11.00 2.13 -8.39
CA SER A 15 -9.81 2.57 -9.13
C SER A 15 -8.53 1.83 -8.74
N ALA A 16 -8.62 0.88 -7.79
CA ALA A 16 -7.50 0.10 -7.31
C ALA A 16 -7.58 -1.33 -7.86
N ASP A 17 -6.44 -1.92 -8.20
CA ASP A 17 -6.38 -3.32 -8.66
C ASP A 17 -6.59 -4.32 -7.52
N ALA A 18 -6.22 -3.95 -6.29
CA ALA A 18 -6.33 -4.80 -5.11
C ALA A 18 -6.48 -3.96 -3.83
N MET A 19 -7.00 -4.60 -2.79
CA MET A 19 -7.18 -4.01 -1.47
C MET A 19 -6.26 -4.66 -0.44
N ILE A 20 -5.95 -3.92 0.62
CA ILE A 20 -5.32 -4.44 1.83
C ILE A 20 -6.16 -4.03 3.04
N THR A 21 -6.23 -4.90 4.02
CA THR A 21 -6.77 -4.56 5.34
C THR A 21 -5.63 -4.41 6.35
N LEU A 22 -5.55 -3.24 6.98
CA LEU A 22 -4.60 -2.95 8.05
C LEU A 22 -5.35 -2.58 9.32
N ASP A 23 -4.80 -2.99 10.48
CA ASP A 23 -5.23 -2.45 11.75
C ASP A 23 -4.65 -1.04 11.98
N TYR A 24 -5.03 -0.44 13.10
CA TYR A 24 -4.65 0.94 13.42
C TYR A 24 -3.13 1.14 13.50
N GLU A 25 -2.39 0.17 14.03
CA GLU A 25 -0.94 0.25 14.19
C GLU A 25 -0.22 -0.11 12.88
N GLY A 26 -0.77 -1.05 12.12
CA GLY A 26 -0.24 -1.54 10.86
C GLY A 26 -0.23 -0.50 9.75
N ARG A 27 -0.93 0.63 9.92
CA ARG A 27 -0.96 1.75 8.97
C ARG A 27 0.23 2.71 9.09
N PHE A 28 1.11 2.53 10.07
CA PHE A 28 2.35 3.30 10.20
C PHE A 28 3.49 2.53 9.54
N LEU A 29 3.84 2.89 8.31
CA LEU A 29 4.75 2.12 7.46
C LEU A 29 5.92 2.97 6.97
N ARG A 30 7.10 2.38 7.00
CA ARG A 30 8.27 2.82 6.22
C ARG A 30 8.72 1.70 5.30
N ARG A 31 8.97 0.52 5.88
CA ARG A 31 9.38 -0.67 5.14
C ARG A 31 8.71 -1.91 5.70
N LYS A 32 7.93 -2.62 4.88
CA LYS A 32 7.20 -3.84 5.30
C LYS A 32 6.78 -4.66 4.10
N LEU A 33 6.91 -5.99 4.18
CA LEU A 33 6.26 -6.89 3.24
C LEU A 33 4.78 -6.99 3.60
N LEU A 34 3.90 -6.61 2.67
CA LEU A 34 2.45 -6.72 2.81
C LEU A 34 1.90 -7.76 1.86
N LYS A 35 0.66 -8.17 2.12
CA LYS A 35 -0.15 -8.99 1.21
C LYS A 35 -1.48 -8.30 0.99
N THR A 36 -1.93 -8.30 -0.27
CA THR A 36 -3.30 -7.96 -0.62
C THR A 36 -4.28 -8.93 0.03
N ASP A 37 -5.54 -8.55 0.11
CA ASP A 37 -6.61 -9.42 0.61
C ASP A 37 -6.81 -10.67 -0.28
N THR A 38 -6.29 -10.65 -1.52
CA THR A 38 -6.25 -11.80 -2.45
C THR A 38 -4.97 -12.63 -2.34
N GLY A 39 -4.01 -12.24 -1.49
CA GLY A 39 -2.80 -12.98 -1.20
C GLY A 39 -1.56 -12.61 -2.02
N GLU A 40 -1.65 -11.65 -2.95
CA GLU A 40 -0.52 -11.12 -3.71
C GLU A 40 0.41 -10.33 -2.76
N ALA A 41 1.71 -10.66 -2.75
CA ALA A 41 2.67 -10.00 -1.89
C ALA A 41 3.41 -8.87 -2.61
N PHE A 42 3.61 -7.75 -1.92
CA PHE A 42 4.42 -6.62 -2.39
C PHE A 42 5.21 -6.01 -1.23
N LEU A 43 6.35 -5.40 -1.56
CA LEU A 43 7.21 -4.72 -0.58
C LEU A 43 6.87 -3.24 -0.54
N VAL A 44 6.53 -2.71 0.62
CA VAL A 44 6.51 -1.26 0.86
C VAL A 44 7.91 -0.81 1.23
N GLU A 45 8.43 0.20 0.55
CA GLU A 45 9.72 0.84 0.85
C GLU A 45 9.65 2.36 0.60
N LEU A 46 9.19 3.09 1.61
CA LEU A 46 9.02 4.53 1.62
C LEU A 46 10.27 5.24 2.15
N PRO A 47 10.54 6.49 1.73
CA PRO A 47 11.68 7.26 2.21
C PRO A 47 11.64 7.50 3.73
N GLU A 48 10.43 7.69 4.28
CA GLU A 48 10.16 7.94 5.70
C GLU A 48 8.93 7.18 6.19
N THR A 49 8.74 7.14 7.52
CA THR A 49 7.54 6.55 8.11
C THR A 49 6.33 7.41 7.79
N ARG A 50 5.30 6.80 7.20
CA ARG A 50 4.03 7.44 6.88
C ARG A 50 2.87 6.72 7.55
N SER A 51 1.86 7.50 7.96
CA SER A 51 0.56 7.00 8.40
C SER A 51 -0.39 6.96 7.21
N LEU A 52 -1.01 5.81 6.95
CA LEU A 52 -2.01 5.65 5.90
C LEU A 52 -3.43 6.01 6.38
N SER A 53 -4.19 6.57 5.45
CA SER A 53 -5.63 6.78 5.52
C SER A 53 -6.37 5.73 4.66
N ALA A 54 -7.69 5.59 4.86
CA ALA A 54 -8.49 4.59 4.15
C ALA A 54 -8.58 4.83 2.62
N ASN A 55 -8.28 6.05 2.16
CA ASN A 55 -8.28 6.45 0.76
C ASN A 55 -6.85 6.63 0.20
N ASP A 56 -5.84 6.10 0.89
CA ASP A 56 -4.48 6.02 0.37
C ASP A 56 -4.27 4.67 -0.35
N GLY A 57 -3.58 4.72 -1.48
CA GLY A 57 -3.16 3.54 -2.25
C GLY A 57 -1.66 3.52 -2.48
N PHE A 58 -1.10 2.31 -2.55
CA PHE A 58 0.29 2.10 -2.94
C PHE A 58 0.40 2.04 -4.45
N VAL A 59 1.35 2.80 -5.01
CA VAL A 59 1.69 2.68 -6.43
C VAL A 59 2.85 1.71 -6.54
N LEU A 60 2.64 0.61 -7.25
CA LEU A 60 3.66 -0.40 -7.50
C LEU A 60 4.61 0.06 -8.62
N ASP A 61 5.81 -0.52 -8.65
CA ASP A 61 6.85 -0.26 -9.66
C ASP A 61 6.45 -0.66 -11.08
N ASP A 62 5.43 -1.52 -11.24
CA ASP A 62 4.81 -1.85 -12.53
C ASP A 62 3.66 -0.90 -12.94
N GLY A 63 3.35 0.09 -12.11
CA GLY A 63 2.39 1.16 -12.40
C GLY A 63 0.95 0.91 -11.93
N ARG A 64 0.72 -0.17 -11.19
CA ARG A 64 -0.56 -0.53 -10.58
C ARG A 64 -0.84 0.25 -9.29
#